data_AF-A0A1F5H2I4-F1
#
_entry.id   AF-A0A1F5H2I4-F1
#
_cell.length_a   1.000
_cell.length_b   1.000
_cell.length_c   1.000
_cell.angle_alpha   90.00
_cell.angle_beta   90.00
_cell.angle_gamma   90.00
#
_symmetry.space_group_name_H-M   'P 1'
#
loop_
_entity.id
_entity.type
_entity.pdbx_description
1 polymer ?
#
loop_
_entity_poly.entity_id
_entity_poly.type
_entity_poly.pdbx_seq_one_letter_code
_entity_poly.pdbx_strand_id
1 'polypeptide(L)' 'MPIEDINASIFENFNFIFFAKSFLILFAIFYVVFAFMLLRQVQLMCRTLPTSLSPLLKFLAIIHIGVAVAVLLLILGFF' A
#
# COMPACT_ATOMS: atom_id res chain seq x y z
N MET A 1 -22.61 23.70 28.12
CA MET A 1 -22.20 25.08 27.72
C MET A 1 -21.58 24.99 26.33
N PRO A 2 -21.70 26.00 25.43
CA PRO A 2 -21.26 25.88 24.02
C PRO A 2 -19.74 25.66 23.82
N ILE A 3 -18.94 25.86 24.86
CA ILE A 3 -17.47 25.82 24.81
C ILE A 3 -16.94 24.37 24.94
N GLU A 4 -17.72 23.48 25.57
CA GLU A 4 -17.37 22.06 25.74
C GLU A 4 -17.56 21.27 24.44
N ASP A 5 -18.62 21.57 23.69
CA ASP A 5 -18.94 20.92 22.40
C ASP A 5 -17.90 21.24 21.31
N ILE A 6 -17.37 22.46 21.31
CA ILE A 6 -16.31 22.88 20.37
C ILE A 6 -15.03 22.10 20.64
N ASN A 7 -14.61 21.98 21.91
CA ASN A 7 -13.42 21.22 22.27
C ASN A 7 -13.58 19.74 21.92
N ALA A 8 -14.71 19.10 22.24
CA ALA A 8 -14.95 17.70 21.93
C ALA A 8 -14.88 17.41 20.41
N SER A 9 -15.51 18.25 19.58
CA SER A 9 -15.46 18.10 18.12
C SER A 9 -14.05 18.24 17.55
N ILE A 10 -13.22 19.12 18.10
CA ILE A 10 -11.83 19.29 17.69
C ILE A 10 -11.02 18.04 18.03
N PHE A 11 -11.12 17.53 19.27
CA PHE A 11 -10.41 16.31 19.69
C PHE A 11 -10.81 15.07 18.88
N GLU A 12 -12.10 14.87 18.58
CA GLU A 12 -12.53 13.73 17.75
C GLU A 12 -11.99 13.80 16.32
N ASN A 13 -12.01 14.99 15.70
CA ASN A 13 -11.45 15.17 14.36
C ASN A 13 -9.94 14.91 14.32
N PHE A 14 -9.18 15.35 15.33
CA PHE A 14 -7.75 15.07 15.44
C PHE A 14 -7.46 13.56 15.60
N ASN A 15 -8.24 12.87 16.43
CA ASN A 15 -8.11 11.42 16.62
C ASN A 15 -8.42 10.64 15.35
N PHE A 16 -9.46 11.03 14.61
CA PHE A 16 -9.83 10.38 13.35
C PHE A 16 -8.75 10.54 12.28
N ILE A 17 -8.21 11.75 12.09
CA ILE A 17 -7.15 12.01 11.10
C ILE A 17 -5.89 11.21 11.43
N PHE A 18 -5.48 11.20 12.71
CA PHE A 18 -4.31 10.43 13.14
C PHE A 18 -4.48 8.93 12.90
N PHE A 19 -5.66 8.39 13.24
CA PHE A 19 -5.99 6.99 13.01
C PHE A 19 -6.00 6.64 11.52
N ALA A 20 -6.62 7.47 10.68
CA ALA A 20 -6.67 7.28 9.24
C ALA A 20 -5.28 7.29 8.60
N LYS A 21 -4.40 8.22 8.99
CA LYS A 21 -3.01 8.27 8.52
C LYS A 21 -2.23 7.00 8.90
N SER A 22 -2.35 6.57 10.15
CA SER A 22 -1.69 5.37 10.66
C SER A 22 -2.18 4.10 9.96
N PHE A 23 -3.50 3.99 9.74
CA PHE A 23 -4.11 2.88 9.02
C PHE A 23 -3.66 2.83 7.55
N LEU A 24 -3.53 3.98 6.90
CA LEU A 24 -3.06 4.07 5.52
C LEU A 24 -1.61 3.59 5.37
N ILE A 25 -0.72 3.98 6.30
CA ILE A 25 0.67 3.47 6.34
C ILE A 25 0.69 1.96 6.53
N LEU A 26 -0.07 1.45 7.50
CA LEU A 26 -0.18 0.02 7.76
C LEU A 26 -0.66 -0.75 6.52
N PHE A 27 -1.70 -0.24 5.85
CA PHE A 27 -2.22 -0.81 4.61
C PHE A 27 -1.15 -0.80 3.49
N ALA A 28 -0.41 0.30 3.33
CA ALA A 28 0.65 0.39 2.32
C ALA A 28 1.79 -0.61 2.57
N ILE A 29 2.15 -0.86 3.83
CA ILE A 29 3.13 -1.91 4.18
C ILE A 29 2.61 -3.29 3.77
N PHE A 30 1.36 -3.62 4.10
CA PHE A 30 0.74 -4.87 3.67
C PHE A 30 0.65 -4.99 2.14
N TYR A 31 0.40 -3.89 1.46
CA TYR A 31 0.37 -3.84 0.00
C TYR A 31 1.74 -4.17 -0.62
N VAL A 32 2.83 -3.67 -0.05
CA VAL A 32 4.20 -4.04 -0.48
C VAL A 32 4.43 -5.54 -0.31
N VAL A 33 4.07 -6.11 0.84
CA VAL A 33 4.18 -7.55 1.09
C VAL A 33 3.36 -8.35 0.06
N PHE A 34 2.15 -7.89 -0.25
CA PHE A 34 1.31 -8.47 -1.29
C PHE A 34 1.96 -8.40 -2.68
N ALA A 35 2.59 -7.28 -3.05
CA ALA A 35 3.31 -7.15 -4.32
C ALA A 35 4.47 -8.16 -4.44
N PHE A 36 5.22 -8.40 -3.35
CA PHE A 36 6.24 -9.46 -3.31
C PHE A 36 5.63 -10.86 -3.47
N MET A 37 4.49 -11.11 -2.84
CA MET A 37 3.77 -12.37 -2.99
C MET A 37 3.33 -12.59 -4.46
N LEU A 38 2.83 -11.56 -5.12
CA LEU A 38 2.46 -11.61 -6.54
C LEU A 38 3.64 -11.95 -7.44
N LEU A 39 4.82 -11.36 -7.22
CA LEU A 39 6.02 -11.72 -8.00
C LEU A 39 6.31 -13.22 -7.91
N ARG A 40 6.24 -13.79 -6.71
CA ARG A 40 6.44 -15.24 -6.53
C ARG A 40 5.40 -16.04 -7.31
N GLN A 41 4.13 -15.62 -7.27
CA GLN A 41 3.05 -16.29 -8.01
C GLN A 41 3.29 -16.23 -9.53
N VAL A 42 3.67 -15.06 -10.06
CA VAL A 42 4.00 -14.89 -11.48
C VAL A 42 5.18 -15.76 -11.89
N GLN A 43 6.21 -15.87 -11.06
CA GLN A 43 7.36 -16.74 -11.33
C GLN A 43 6.97 -18.22 -11.35
N LEU A 44 6.12 -18.67 -10.44
CA LEU A 44 5.62 -20.05 -10.40
C LEU A 44 4.74 -20.35 -11.62
N MET A 45 3.82 -19.46 -11.96
CA MET A 45 2.94 -19.59 -13.13
C MET A 45 3.75 -19.64 -14.44
N CYS A 46 4.75 -18.79 -14.58
CA CYS A 46 5.60 -18.77 -15.78
C CYS A 46 6.48 -20.02 -15.92
N ARG A 47 6.69 -20.79 -14.84
CA ARG A 47 7.42 -22.07 -14.86
C ARG A 47 6.51 -23.23 -15.25
N THR A 48 5.24 -23.20 -14.84
CA THR A 48 4.28 -24.28 -15.16
C THR A 48 3.71 -24.14 -16.57
N LEU A 49 3.45 -22.92 -17.03
CA LEU A 49 2.91 -22.63 -18.36
C LEU A 49 3.83 -21.65 -19.10
N PRO A 50 4.90 -22.14 -19.76
CA PRO A 50 5.78 -21.29 -20.54
C PRO A 50 5.03 -20.80 -21.79
N THR A 51 4.69 -19.50 -21.79
CA THR A 51 4.07 -18.84 -22.93
C THR A 51 5.02 -17.77 -23.48
N SER A 52 4.76 -17.30 -24.70
CA SER A 52 5.48 -16.17 -25.27
C SER A 52 5.37 -14.88 -24.44
N LEU A 53 4.37 -14.79 -23.56
CA LEU A 53 4.14 -13.65 -22.67
C LEU A 53 4.90 -13.75 -21.34
N SER A 54 5.47 -14.90 -20.99
CA SER A 54 6.18 -15.11 -19.72
C SER A 54 7.27 -14.07 -19.42
N PRO A 55 8.09 -13.61 -20.39
CA PRO A 55 9.08 -12.55 -20.14
C PRO A 55 8.42 -11.21 -19.78
N LEU A 56 7.33 -10.86 -20.48
CA LEU A 56 6.59 -9.62 -20.26
C LEU A 56 5.91 -9.61 -18.89
N LEU A 57 5.26 -10.71 -18.50
CA LEU A 57 4.64 -10.84 -17.17
C LEU A 57 5.66 -10.70 -16.05
N LYS A 58 6.84 -11.31 -16.17
CA LYS A 58 7.91 -11.19 -15.17
C LYS A 58 8.41 -9.75 -15.06
N PHE A 59 8.58 -9.05 -16.18
CA PHE A 59 8.99 -7.66 -16.19
C PHE A 59 7.95 -6.76 -15.51
N LEU A 60 6.66 -6.93 -15.85
CA LEU A 60 5.57 -6.17 -15.24
C LEU A 60 5.46 -6.44 -13.73
N ALA A 61 5.68 -7.67 -13.29
CA ALA A 61 5.68 -8.01 -11.86
C ALA A 61 6.81 -7.32 -11.08
N ILE A 62 8.00 -7.17 -11.68
CA ILE A 62 9.12 -6.44 -11.07
C ILE A 62 8.78 -4.95 -10.98
N ILE A 63 8.26 -4.36 -12.06
CA ILE A 63 7.80 -2.96 -12.05
C ILE A 63 6.74 -2.74 -10.97
N HIS A 64 5.79 -3.66 -10.84
CA HIS A 64 4.72 -3.56 -9.86
C HIS A 64 5.25 -3.48 -8.42
N ILE A 65 6.27 -4.28 -8.06
CA ILE A 65 6.93 -4.14 -6.76
C ILE A 65 7.58 -2.76 -6.62
N GLY A 66 8.29 -2.29 -7.64
CA GLY A 66 8.89 -0.96 -7.63
C GLY A 66 7.86 0.14 -7.38
N VAL A 67 6.71 0.07 -8.04
CA VAL A 67 5.58 0.99 -7.84
C VAL A 67 5.01 0.87 -6.43
N ALA A 68 4.80 -0.34 -5.90
CA ALA A 68 4.29 -0.54 -4.55
C ALA A 68 5.21 0.08 -3.48
N VAL A 69 6.53 -0.09 -3.63
CA VAL A 69 7.52 0.53 -2.73
C VAL A 69 7.56 2.05 -2.91
N ALA A 70 7.51 2.55 -4.14
CA ALA A 70 7.47 3.99 -4.41
C ALA A 70 6.23 4.65 -3.80
N VAL A 71 5.07 4.01 -3.87
CA VAL A 71 3.83 4.47 -3.22
C VAL A 71 3.98 4.50 -1.70
N LEU A 72 4.57 3.47 -1.08
CA LEU A 72 4.85 3.46 0.36
C LEU A 72 5.76 4.63 0.76
N LEU A 73 6.83 4.88 0.00
CA LEU A 73 7.76 5.99 0.27
C LEU A 73 7.10 7.36 0.07
N LEU A 74 6.25 7.50 -0.96
CA LEU A 74 5.49 8.74 -1.19
C LEU A 74 4.54 9.01 -0.02
N ILE A 75 3.81 7.99 0.42
CA ILE A 75 2.92 8.07 1.57
C ILE A 75 3.70 8.49 2.82
N LEU A 76 4.87 7.88 3.06
CA LEU A 76 5.71 8.19 4.22
C LEU A 76 6.29 9.61 4.14
N GLY A 77 6.66 10.08 2.96
CA GLY A 77 7.22 11.43 2.78
C GLY A 77 6.19 12.57 2.76
N PHE A 78 4.91 12.26 2.56
CA PHE A 78 3.83 13.25 2.54
C PHE A 78 3.22 13.51 3.92
N PHE A 79 3.48 12.62 4.90
CA PHE A 79 3.00 12.75 6.27
C PHE A 79 4.00 13.43 7.19
#